data_AF-A0A563E0D0-F1
#
_entry.id   AF-A0A563E0D0-F1
#
_cell.length_a   1.000
_cell.length_b   1.000
_cell.length_c   1.000
_cell.angle_alpha   90.00
_cell.angle_beta   90.00
_cell.angle_gamma   90.00
#
_symmetry.space_group_name_H-M   'P 1'
#
loop_
_entity.id
_entity.type
_entity.pdbx_description
1 polymer ?
#
loop_
_entity_poly.entity_id
_entity_poly.type
_entity_poly.pdbx_seq_one_letter_code
_entity_poly.pdbx_strand_id
1 'polypeptide(L)'
;MDWRTELGDFDSCVDWPGCWQWREFAALWPQARVLLTVRDAQSWYDSALGSIHAWTAPGQDVGPPEVARLLAAVWDEHFGGWEGFLDRERAVAAYEAHVDDVRTSCPGDRLVQWQVSDGWQPLCDSLGVPIPDVPVPHLNARELP
;
A
#
# COMPACT_ATOMS: atom_id res chain seq x y z
N MET A 1 -18.44 -2.09 5.21
CA MET A 1 -17.65 -2.96 6.08
C MET A 1 -17.50 -2.24 7.41
N ASP A 2 -17.48 -2.94 8.56
CA ASP A 2 -17.20 -2.28 9.84
C ASP A 2 -15.71 -2.42 10.17
N TRP A 3 -14.90 -1.49 9.68
CA TRP A 3 -13.45 -1.55 9.83
C TRP A 3 -12.96 -1.53 11.26
N ARG A 4 -13.73 -0.99 12.21
CA ARG A 4 -13.34 -1.04 13.64
C ARG A 4 -13.38 -2.46 14.17
N THR A 5 -14.35 -3.25 13.72
CA THR A 5 -14.45 -4.66 14.07
C THR A 5 -13.40 -5.49 13.33
N GLU A 6 -13.22 -5.25 12.02
CA GLU A 6 -12.27 -6.03 11.20
C GLU A 6 -10.80 -5.80 11.59
N LEU A 7 -10.42 -4.55 11.91
CA LEU A 7 -9.06 -4.22 12.34
C LEU A 7 -8.85 -4.40 13.85
N GLY A 8 -9.90 -4.57 14.65
CA GLY A 8 -9.81 -4.87 16.08
C GLY A 8 -8.76 -4.04 16.82
N ASP A 9 -7.78 -4.74 17.41
CA ASP A 9 -6.70 -4.18 18.22
C ASP A 9 -5.40 -3.93 17.43
N PHE A 10 -5.42 -3.97 16.09
CA PHE A 10 -4.22 -3.67 15.29
C PHE A 10 -3.88 -2.17 15.33
N ASP A 11 -2.60 -1.84 15.61
CA ASP A 11 -2.11 -0.46 15.68
C ASP A 11 -1.82 0.17 14.30
N SER A 12 -1.78 -0.65 13.24
CA SER A 12 -1.45 -0.20 11.89
C SER A 12 -2.07 -1.12 10.82
N CYS A 13 -2.27 -0.58 9.62
CA CYS A 13 -2.73 -1.33 8.46
C CYS A 13 -1.88 -0.93 7.25
N VAL A 14 -1.46 -1.92 6.46
CA VAL A 14 -0.66 -1.76 5.25
C VAL A 14 -1.22 -2.66 4.15
N ASP A 15 -0.83 -2.36 2.90
CA ASP A 15 -1.12 -3.19 1.73
C ASP A 15 -2.62 -3.34 1.42
N TRP A 16 -2.95 -4.19 0.44
CA TRP A 16 -4.30 -4.43 -0.01
C TRP A 16 -5.11 -5.25 1.00
N PRO A 17 -6.39 -4.89 1.22
CA PRO A 17 -7.13 -3.81 0.56
C PRO A 17 -7.01 -2.45 1.29
N GLY A 18 -6.42 -2.43 2.49
CA GLY A 18 -6.49 -1.30 3.41
C GLY A 18 -5.89 0.00 2.90
N CYS A 19 -4.82 -0.05 2.09
CA CYS A 19 -4.18 1.17 1.58
C CYS A 19 -5.11 2.01 0.69
N TRP A 20 -6.07 1.39 -0.01
CA TRP A 20 -7.06 2.11 -0.80
C TRP A 20 -8.12 2.79 0.07
N GLN A 21 -8.34 2.29 1.28
CA GLN A 21 -9.36 2.79 2.21
C GLN A 21 -8.80 3.84 3.18
N TRP A 22 -7.62 4.39 2.88
CA TRP A 22 -6.89 5.31 3.75
C TRP A 22 -7.73 6.52 4.20
N ARG A 23 -8.66 7.02 3.37
CA ARG A 23 -9.56 8.14 3.73
C ARG A 23 -10.54 7.74 4.83
N GLU A 24 -11.16 6.58 4.66
CA GLU A 24 -12.09 6.02 5.64
C GLU A 24 -11.34 5.75 6.95
N PHE A 25 -10.14 5.19 6.88
CA PHE A 25 -9.30 4.95 8.05
C PHE A 25 -8.89 6.27 8.73
N ALA A 26 -8.44 7.26 7.96
CA ALA A 26 -8.06 8.56 8.49
C ALA A 26 -9.25 9.29 9.17
N ALA A 27 -10.49 9.03 8.73
CA ALA A 27 -11.70 9.55 9.35
C ALA A 27 -12.10 8.75 10.62
N LEU A 28 -11.96 7.43 10.60
CA LEU A 28 -12.28 6.56 11.74
C LEU A 28 -11.29 6.71 12.90
N TRP A 29 -10.02 6.96 12.60
CA TRP A 29 -8.93 7.18 13.54
C TRP A 29 -8.25 8.54 13.29
N PRO A 30 -8.81 9.65 13.79
CA PRO A 30 -8.32 10.99 13.50
C PRO A 30 -6.92 11.29 14.06
N GLN A 31 -6.46 10.51 15.05
CA GLN A 31 -5.11 10.62 15.62
C GLN A 31 -4.07 9.79 14.87
N ALA A 32 -4.49 8.88 13.98
CA ALA A 32 -3.57 8.07 13.21
C ALA A 32 -2.86 8.94 12.15
N ARG A 33 -1.56 8.71 11.99
CA ARG A 33 -0.77 9.22 10.87
C ARG A 33 -1.10 8.42 9.62
N VAL A 34 -1.03 9.07 8.45
CA VAL A 34 -1.10 8.39 7.16
C VAL A 34 0.33 8.30 6.63
N LEU A 35 0.83 7.08 6.49
CA LEU A 35 2.14 6.81 5.92
C LEU A 35 2.01 6.58 4.42
N LEU A 36 2.65 7.42 3.62
CA LEU A 36 2.69 7.30 2.16
C LEU A 36 4.08 6.87 1.72
N THR A 37 4.20 5.62 1.27
CA THR A 37 5.44 5.10 0.71
C THR A 37 5.51 5.33 -0.79
N VAL A 38 6.50 6.09 -1.26
CA VAL A 38 6.65 6.44 -2.69
C VAL A 38 7.98 5.94 -3.21
N ARG A 39 7.94 5.30 -4.38
CA ARG A 39 9.10 4.95 -5.21
C ARG A 39 8.84 5.35 -6.67
N ASP A 40 9.85 5.17 -7.53
CA ASP A 40 9.70 5.32 -8.97
C ASP A 40 8.55 4.43 -9.51
N ALA A 41 7.63 5.03 -10.26
CA ALA A 41 6.40 4.36 -10.69
C ALA A 41 6.67 3.23 -11.70
N GLN A 42 7.68 3.40 -12.56
CA GLN A 42 8.06 2.38 -13.54
C GLN A 42 8.67 1.15 -12.85
N SER A 43 9.58 1.39 -11.91
CA SER A 43 10.17 0.35 -11.07
C SER A 43 9.11 -0.32 -10.19
N TRP A 44 8.10 0.43 -9.72
CA TRP A 44 6.96 -0.13 -9.00
C TRP A 44 6.16 -1.11 -9.87
N TYR A 45 5.87 -0.73 -11.10
CA TYR A 45 5.15 -1.59 -12.04
C TYR A 45 5.90 -2.89 -12.30
N ASP A 46 7.20 -2.83 -12.60
CA ASP A 46 8.02 -4.02 -12.88
C ASP A 46 8.06 -4.98 -11.69
N SER A 47 8.05 -4.43 -10.48
CA SER A 47 8.00 -5.16 -9.22
C SER A 47 6.62 -5.79 -8.99
N ALA A 48 5.53 -5.04 -9.18
CA ALA A 48 4.17 -5.54 -8.99
C ALA A 48 3.80 -6.61 -10.02
N LEU A 49 4.19 -6.42 -11.29
CA LEU A 49 4.01 -7.39 -12.38
C LEU A 49 4.70 -8.72 -12.07
N GLY A 50 5.92 -8.67 -11.54
CA GLY A 50 6.70 -9.86 -11.19
C GLY A 50 6.37 -10.51 -9.85
N SER A 51 5.43 -9.96 -9.07
CA SER A 51 5.11 -10.43 -7.72
C SER A 51 3.61 -10.66 -7.56
N ILE A 52 2.88 -9.69 -6.98
CA ILE A 52 1.46 -9.80 -6.67
C ILE A 52 0.64 -10.13 -7.91
N HIS A 53 0.92 -9.51 -9.06
CA HIS A 53 0.19 -9.79 -10.30
C HIS A 53 0.37 -11.25 -10.74
N ALA A 54 1.61 -11.74 -10.79
CA ALA A 54 1.89 -13.13 -11.12
C ALA A 54 1.32 -14.13 -10.10
N TRP A 55 1.40 -13.83 -8.81
CA TRP A 55 0.86 -14.67 -7.74
C TRP A 55 -0.68 -14.77 -7.79
N THR A 56 -1.37 -13.68 -8.16
CA THR A 56 -2.83 -13.66 -8.26
C THR A 56 -3.35 -13.97 -9.67
N ALA A 57 -2.56 -14.61 -10.53
CA ALA A 57 -2.99 -14.95 -11.88
C ALA A 57 -4.22 -15.88 -11.87
N PRO A 58 -5.13 -15.79 -12.86
CA PRO A 58 -6.28 -16.68 -12.95
C PRO A 58 -5.89 -18.16 -12.85
N GLY A 59 -6.53 -18.89 -11.93
CA GLY A 59 -6.26 -20.30 -11.68
C GLY A 59 -5.14 -20.58 -10.66
N GLN A 60 -4.49 -19.56 -10.10
CA GLN A 60 -3.61 -19.73 -8.93
C GLN A 60 -4.43 -19.92 -7.65
N ASP A 61 -3.91 -20.73 -6.72
CA ASP A 61 -4.44 -20.84 -5.37
C ASP A 61 -3.87 -19.71 -4.51
N VAL A 62 -4.67 -18.66 -4.33
CA VAL A 62 -4.35 -17.49 -3.49
C VAL A 62 -4.94 -17.60 -2.08
N GLY A 63 -5.47 -18.78 -1.71
CA GLY A 63 -6.10 -19.04 -0.43
C GLY A 63 -7.63 -19.10 -0.51
N PRO A 64 -8.34 -18.79 0.60
CA PRO A 64 -9.79 -18.92 0.68
C PRO A 64 -10.54 -18.13 -0.41
N PRO A 65 -11.73 -18.59 -0.86
CA PRO A 65 -12.52 -17.92 -1.91
C PRO A 65 -12.80 -16.44 -1.63
N GLU A 66 -12.95 -16.06 -0.36
CA GLU A 66 -13.17 -14.68 0.07
C GLU A 66 -11.95 -13.80 -0.22
N VAL A 67 -10.74 -14.33 -0.02
CA VAL A 67 -9.48 -13.64 -0.33
C VAL A 67 -9.34 -13.46 -1.84
N ALA A 68 -9.63 -14.51 -2.62
CA ALA A 68 -9.61 -14.42 -4.08
C ALA A 68 -10.59 -13.37 -4.62
N ARG A 69 -11.80 -13.30 -4.07
CA ARG A 69 -12.80 -12.29 -4.43
C ARG A 69 -12.35 -10.88 -4.06
N LEU A 70 -11.73 -10.71 -2.90
CA LEU A 70 -11.21 -9.43 -2.44
C LEU A 70 -10.10 -8.93 -3.38
N LEU A 71 -9.14 -9.78 -3.72
CA LEU A 71 -8.05 -9.45 -4.64
C LEU A 71 -8.59 -9.11 -6.03
N ALA A 72 -9.55 -9.88 -6.55
CA ALA A 72 -10.20 -9.59 -7.83
C ALA A 72 -10.91 -8.21 -7.81
N ALA A 73 -11.61 -7.88 -6.72
CA ALA A 73 -12.27 -6.57 -6.59
C ALA A 73 -11.26 -5.42 -6.60
N VAL A 74 -10.12 -5.55 -5.91
CA VAL A 74 -9.05 -4.54 -5.92
C VAL A 74 -8.49 -4.37 -7.34
N TRP A 75 -8.27 -5.46 -8.08
CA TRP A 75 -7.84 -5.38 -9.47
C TRP A 75 -8.87 -4.68 -10.36
N ASP A 76 -10.15 -5.05 -10.24
CA ASP A 76 -11.24 -4.48 -11.03
C ASP A 76 -11.41 -2.98 -10.76
N GLU A 77 -11.43 -2.58 -9.50
CA GLU A 77 -11.69 -1.20 -9.07
C GLU A 77 -10.56 -0.24 -9.46
N HIS A 78 -9.31 -0.63 -9.26
CA HIS A 78 -8.18 0.30 -9.40
C HIS A 78 -7.43 0.15 -10.73
N PHE A 79 -7.51 -1.00 -11.38
CA PHE A 79 -6.71 -1.30 -12.57
C PHE A 79 -7.54 -1.80 -13.76
N GLY A 80 -8.87 -1.89 -13.64
CA GLY A 80 -9.74 -2.42 -14.69
C GLY A 80 -9.59 -3.91 -14.90
N GLY A 81 -9.28 -4.61 -13.82
CA GLY A 81 -9.12 -6.04 -13.75
C GLY A 81 -7.66 -6.46 -13.82
N TRP A 82 -7.45 -7.75 -13.56
CA TRP A 82 -6.12 -8.34 -13.53
C TRP A 82 -5.39 -8.19 -14.89
N GLU A 83 -6.11 -8.35 -16.00
CA GLU A 83 -5.57 -8.10 -17.35
C GLU A 83 -5.38 -6.61 -17.63
N GLY A 84 -6.22 -5.74 -17.07
CA GLY A 84 -6.10 -4.30 -17.21
C GLY A 84 -4.79 -3.75 -16.63
N PHE A 85 -4.24 -4.41 -15.60
CA PHE A 85 -2.93 -4.08 -15.05
C PHE A 85 -1.78 -4.33 -16.04
N LEU A 86 -1.94 -5.17 -17.08
CA LEU A 86 -0.89 -5.40 -18.09
C LEU A 86 -0.63 -4.17 -18.98
N ASP A 87 -1.57 -3.23 -19.01
CA ASP A 87 -1.34 -1.90 -19.58
C ASP A 87 -0.52 -1.08 -18.58
N ARG A 88 0.79 -0.99 -18.86
CA ARG A 88 1.74 -0.23 -18.04
C ARG A 88 1.33 1.23 -17.86
N GLU A 89 0.88 1.89 -18.93
CA GLU A 89 0.53 3.31 -18.86
C GLU A 89 -0.65 3.51 -17.90
N ARG A 90 -1.66 2.64 -18.01
CA ARG A 90 -2.79 2.62 -17.08
C ARG A 90 -2.36 2.37 -15.63
N ALA A 91 -1.55 1.34 -15.39
CA ALA A 91 -1.13 0.96 -14.04
C ALA A 91 -0.30 2.07 -13.38
N VAL A 92 0.63 2.66 -14.13
CA VAL A 92 1.44 3.79 -13.67
C VAL A 92 0.56 5.02 -13.39
N ALA A 93 -0.38 5.35 -14.28
CA ALA A 93 -1.31 6.45 -14.06
C ALA A 93 -2.17 6.25 -12.80
N ALA A 94 -2.62 5.02 -12.53
CA ALA A 94 -3.37 4.71 -11.31
C ALA A 94 -2.52 4.87 -10.04
N TYR A 95 -1.25 4.44 -10.08
CA TYR A 95 -0.30 4.65 -8.98
C TYR A 95 -0.04 6.13 -8.72
N GLU A 96 0.26 6.91 -9.77
CA GLU A 96 0.51 8.35 -9.66
C GLU A 96 -0.72 9.09 -9.14
N ALA A 97 -1.90 8.75 -9.66
CA ALA A 97 -3.17 9.31 -9.19
C ALA A 97 -3.42 9.02 -7.71
N HIS A 98 -3.12 7.81 -7.23
CA HIS A 98 -3.22 7.48 -5.80
C HIS A 98 -2.25 8.30 -4.95
N VAL A 99 -0.98 8.40 -5.36
CA VAL A 99 0.03 9.18 -4.66
C VAL A 99 -0.38 10.66 -4.56
N ASP A 100 -0.87 11.23 -5.66
CA ASP A 100 -1.34 12.61 -5.71
C ASP A 100 -2.61 12.82 -4.88
N ASP A 101 -3.54 11.86 -4.89
CA ASP A 101 -4.74 11.91 -4.05
C ASP A 101 -4.39 11.98 -2.57
N VAL A 102 -3.50 11.11 -2.11
CA VAL A 102 -3.04 11.08 -0.71
C VAL A 102 -2.34 12.40 -0.36
N ARG A 103 -1.42 12.88 -1.20
CA ARG A 103 -0.68 14.13 -0.96
C ARG A 103 -1.58 15.35 -0.89
N THR A 104 -2.58 15.43 -1.76
CA THR A 104 -3.46 16.60 -1.85
C THR A 104 -4.55 16.60 -0.79
N SER A 105 -4.95 15.43 -0.31
CA SER A 105 -6.15 15.30 0.51
C SER A 105 -5.90 14.91 1.96
N CYS A 106 -4.74 14.35 2.28
CA CYS A 106 -4.37 14.11 3.67
C CYS A 106 -3.96 15.43 4.34
N PRO A 107 -4.44 15.76 5.55
CA PRO A 107 -3.91 16.87 6.33
C PRO A 107 -2.39 16.74 6.48
N GLY A 108 -1.65 17.82 6.16
CA GLY A 108 -0.19 17.77 6.07
C GLY A 108 0.51 17.46 7.41
N ASP A 109 -0.12 17.78 8.54
CA ASP A 109 0.35 17.43 9.88
C ASP A 109 0.17 15.93 10.19
N ARG A 110 -0.65 15.21 9.42
CA ARG A 110 -0.88 13.77 9.55
C ARG A 110 -0.16 12.93 8.50
N LEU A 111 0.23 13.53 7.38
CA LEU A 111 0.91 12.85 6.29
C LEU A 111 2.40 12.67 6.59
N VAL A 112 2.87 11.43 6.50
CA VAL A 112 4.30 11.09 6.55
C VAL A 112 4.65 10.50 5.20
N GLN A 113 5.39 11.24 4.38
CA GLN A 113 5.98 10.68 3.17
C GLN A 113 7.33 10.05 3.53
N TRP A 114 7.52 8.79 3.14
CA TRP A 114 8.69 8.01 3.55
C TRP A 114 9.07 6.97 2.49
N GLN A 115 10.35 6.64 2.40
CA GLN A 115 10.86 5.48 1.67
C GLN A 115 11.94 4.79 2.52
N VAL A 116 12.21 3.51 2.23
CA VAL A 116 13.15 2.68 3.03
C VAL A 116 14.52 3.33 3.21
N SER A 117 15.01 4.04 2.18
CA SER A 117 16.30 4.75 2.23
C SER A 117 16.34 5.94 3.18
N ASP A 118 15.19 6.44 3.63
CA ASP A 118 15.13 7.56 4.58
C ASP A 118 15.45 7.11 6.03
N GLY A 119 15.49 5.79 6.28
CA GLY A 119 15.76 5.25 7.60
C GLY A 119 14.62 5.44 8.60
N TRP A 120 14.90 5.26 9.89
CA TRP A 120 13.88 5.37 10.95
C TRP A 120 13.45 6.79 11.27
N GLN A 121 14.32 7.77 11.07
CA GLN A 121 14.17 9.13 11.63
C GLN A 121 12.80 9.77 11.29
N PRO A 122 12.34 9.83 10.03
CA PRO A 122 11.08 10.52 9.72
C PRO A 122 9.84 9.85 10.33
N LEU A 123 9.85 8.52 10.44
CA LEU A 123 8.76 7.76 11.06
C LEU A 123 8.73 8.00 12.57
N CYS A 124 9.88 7.85 13.23
CA CYS A 124 10.02 8.03 14.67
C CYS A 124 9.66 9.46 15.11
N ASP A 125 10.10 10.48 14.36
CA ASP A 125 9.77 11.88 14.64
C ASP A 125 8.26 12.14 14.55
N SER A 126 7.59 11.62 13.52
CA SER A 126 6.15 11.80 13.34
C SER A 126 5.31 11.09 14.41
N LEU A 127 5.78 9.94 14.87
CA LEU A 127 5.14 9.12 15.89
C LEU A 127 5.52 9.55 17.33
N GLY A 128 6.56 10.37 17.50
CA GLY A 128 7.05 10.80 18.82
C GLY A 128 7.69 9.66 19.62
N VAL A 129 8.32 8.70 18.95
CA VAL A 129 8.95 7.52 19.56
C VAL A 129 10.47 7.52 19.33
N PRO A 130 11.28 6.85 20.19
CA PRO A 130 12.72 6.75 19.96
C PRO A 130 13.06 5.92 18.72
N ILE A 131 14.19 6.23 18.09
CA ILE A 131 14.75 5.41 17.01
C ILE A 131 15.23 4.08 17.61
N PRO A 132 14.83 2.93 17.04
CA PRO A 132 15.28 1.64 17.52
C PRO A 132 16.72 1.36 17.07
N ASP A 133 17.46 0.58 17.88
CA ASP A 133 18.84 0.15 17.59
C ASP A 133 18.89 -1.09 16.67
N VAL A 134 18.11 -1.04 15.58
CA VAL A 134 18.09 -2.05 14.52
C VAL A 134 17.99 -1.36 13.17
N PRO A 135 18.51 -1.92 12.07
CA PRO A 135 18.31 -1.34 10.74
C PRO A 135 16.83 -1.41 10.33
N VAL A 136 16.41 -0.52 9.43
CA VAL A 136 15.10 -0.63 8.79
C VAL A 136 15.03 -1.97 8.04
N PRO A 137 13.95 -2.77 8.22
CA PRO A 137 13.81 -4.05 7.54
C PRO A 137 13.81 -3.91 6.01
N HIS A 138 14.45 -4.86 5.33
CA HIS A 138 14.48 -4.94 3.86
C HIS A 138 14.24 -6.38 3.40
N LEU A 139 13.00 -6.86 3.56
CA LEU A 139 12.64 -8.28 3.48
C LEU A 139 11.92 -8.71 2.19
N ASN A 140 11.55 -7.76 1.32
CA ASN A 140 10.81 -8.00 0.07
C ASN A 140 11.54 -7.45 -1.17
N ALA A 141 12.88 -7.45 -1.14
CA ALA A 141 13.66 -7.06 -2.30
C ALA A 141 13.58 -8.16 -3.37
N ARG A 142 13.44 -7.74 -4.63
CA ARG A 142 13.62 -8.66 -5.75
C ARG A 142 15.09 -9.09 -5.75
N GLU A 143 15.37 -10.36 -5.54
CA GLU A 143 16.65 -10.94 -5.96
C GLU A 143 16.68 -10.80 -7.49
N LEU A 144 17.50 -9.88 -8.00
CA LEU A 144 17.77 -9.82 -9.43
C LEU A 144 18.54 -11.10 -9.78
N PRO A 145 18.16 -11.82 -10.85
CA PRO A 145 18.88 -12.99 -11.32
C PRO A 145 20.33 -12.66 -11.74
#